data_AF-A0A8T1A8R9-F1
#
_entry.id   AF-A0A8T1A8R9-F1
#
_cell.length_a   1.000
_cell.length_b   1.000
_cell.length_c   1.000
_cell.angle_alpha   90.00
_cell.angle_beta   90.00
_cell.angle_gamma   90.00
#
_symmetry.space_group_name_H-M   'P 1'
#
loop_
_entity.id
_entity.type
_entity.pdbx_description
1 polymer ?
#
loop_
_entity_poly.entity_id
_entity_poly.type
_entity_poly.pdbx_seq_one_letter_code
_entity_poly.pdbx_strand_id
1 'polypeptide(L)'
;MLHHAKLDKCFWAEAAMTAIYVKNRLPSPKIEHKTPFEIVYKSKPSVKHMRVFGCRTYILTPKEKRLKWDPKARAGIFLGYEEVSKAYRLYDIEAGQVVISRDVNFDESAFGLSPRISDEDVDDLDVDSLDIDDDGPRQTEYKQTGKRKSRPSDEDEATRRPHTPEPVQSEPTPITPPRITPLSITPPVGTRL
;
A
#
# COMPACT_ATOMS: atom_id res chain seq x y z
N MET A 1 10.93 -17.34 -12.67
CA MET A 1 10.19 -16.06 -12.65
C MET A 1 11.04 -14.92 -13.20
N LEU A 2 12.17 -14.54 -12.57
CA LEU A 2 13.01 -13.43 -13.03
C LEU A 2 13.46 -13.55 -14.50
N HIS A 3 13.99 -14.71 -14.90
CA HIS A 3 14.42 -14.96 -16.28
C HIS A 3 13.28 -14.77 -17.29
N HIS A 4 12.09 -15.32 -17.01
CA HIS A 4 10.91 -15.14 -17.85
C HIS A 4 10.46 -13.68 -17.93
N ALA A 5 10.56 -12.95 -16.82
CA ALA A 5 10.19 -11.55 -16.74
C ALA A 5 11.20 -10.59 -17.39
N LYS A 6 12.38 -11.07 -17.82
CA LYS A 6 13.50 -10.25 -18.29
C LYS A 6 13.88 -9.15 -17.28
N LEU A 7 13.97 -9.51 -16.00
CA LEU A 7 14.32 -8.60 -14.91
C LEU A 7 15.66 -8.96 -14.27
N ASP A 8 16.35 -7.93 -13.80
CA ASP A 8 17.63 -8.07 -13.09
C ASP A 8 17.49 -8.83 -11.77
N LYS A 9 18.61 -9.41 -11.35
CA LYS A 9 18.73 -10.16 -10.09
C LYS A 9 18.37 -9.31 -8.87
N CYS A 10 18.46 -7.97 -8.96
CA CYS A 10 18.07 -7.04 -7.90
C CYS A 10 16.62 -7.22 -7.42
N PHE A 11 15.73 -7.73 -8.27
CA PHE A 11 14.31 -7.97 -7.94
C PHE A 11 14.05 -9.35 -7.33
N TRP A 12 15.08 -10.09 -6.93
CA TRP A 12 14.92 -11.45 -6.40
C TRP A 12 14.02 -11.52 -5.16
N ALA A 13 14.08 -10.53 -4.27
CA ALA A 13 13.27 -10.52 -3.06
C ALA A 13 11.77 -10.43 -3.39
N GLU A 14 11.41 -9.56 -4.34
CA GLU A 14 10.02 -9.41 -4.81
C GLU A 14 9.54 -10.67 -5.53
N ALA A 15 10.41 -11.28 -6.35
CA ALA A 15 10.10 -12.56 -7.00
C ALA A 15 9.86 -13.69 -5.99
N ALA A 16 10.68 -13.76 -4.94
CA ALA A 16 10.55 -14.76 -3.87
C ALA A 16 9.25 -14.56 -3.09
N MET A 17 8.93 -13.33 -2.69
CA MET A 17 7.68 -13.00 -2.00
C MET A 17 6.46 -13.35 -2.84
N THR A 18 6.49 -13.04 -4.14
CA THR A 18 5.42 -13.43 -5.06
C THR A 18 5.31 -14.95 -5.21
N ALA A 19 6.42 -15.68 -5.27
CA ALA A 19 6.40 -17.14 -5.30
C ALA A 19 5.71 -17.73 -4.08
N ILE A 20 6.05 -17.22 -2.89
CA ILE A 20 5.45 -17.64 -1.61
C ILE A 20 3.96 -17.30 -1.60
N TYR A 21 3.58 -16.10 -2.04
CA TYR A 21 2.20 -15.67 -2.12
C TYR A 21 1.33 -16.61 -2.98
N VAL A 22 1.85 -16.98 -4.16
CA VAL A 22 1.19 -17.92 -5.09
C VAL A 22 1.12 -19.30 -4.45
N LYS A 23 2.24 -19.82 -3.95
CA LYS A 23 2.32 -21.15 -3.32
C LYS A 23 1.33 -21.32 -2.17
N ASN A 24 1.13 -20.28 -1.36
CA ASN A 24 0.18 -20.31 -0.25
C ASN A 24 -1.29 -20.39 -0.70
N ARG A 25 -1.58 -20.08 -1.97
CA ARG A 25 -2.92 -20.08 -2.57
C ARG A 25 -3.13 -21.20 -3.60
N LEU A 26 -2.13 -22.04 -3.84
CA LEU A 26 -2.26 -23.22 -4.67
C LEU A 26 -2.81 -24.39 -3.85
N PRO A 27 -3.79 -25.15 -4.38
CA PRO A 27 -4.29 -26.35 -3.73
C PRO A 27 -3.23 -27.45 -3.79
N SER A 28 -3.10 -28.22 -2.72
CA SER A 28 -2.16 -29.35 -2.66
C SER A 28 -2.91 -30.67 -2.48
N PRO A 29 -2.63 -31.72 -3.29
CA PRO A 29 -3.23 -33.04 -3.11
C PRO A 29 -2.93 -33.65 -1.73
N LYS A 30 -1.77 -33.31 -1.15
CA LYS A 30 -1.35 -33.81 0.17
C LYS A 30 -2.26 -33.34 1.31
N ILE A 31 -3.08 -32.32 1.08
CA ILE A 31 -3.95 -31.72 2.08
C ILE A 31 -5.38 -31.66 1.56
N GLU A 32 -5.86 -32.75 0.95
CA GLU A 32 -7.25 -32.86 0.46
C GLU A 32 -7.63 -31.73 -0.51
N HIS A 33 -6.70 -31.29 -1.36
CA HIS A 33 -6.88 -30.18 -2.28
C HIS A 33 -7.20 -28.83 -1.62
N LYS A 34 -6.92 -28.67 -0.31
CA LYS A 34 -6.98 -27.38 0.39
C LYS A 34 -5.72 -26.56 0.12
N THR A 35 -5.86 -25.23 0.19
CA THR A 35 -4.72 -24.30 0.12
C THR A 35 -4.13 -24.06 1.52
N PRO A 36 -2.83 -23.81 1.66
CA PRO A 36 -2.25 -23.38 2.94
C PRO A 36 -2.98 -22.17 3.56
N PHE A 37 -3.40 -21.22 2.71
CA PHE A 37 -4.21 -20.08 3.12
C PHE A 37 -5.54 -20.51 3.76
N GLU A 38 -6.28 -21.46 3.18
CA GLU A 38 -7.53 -21.98 3.75
C GLU A 38 -7.31 -22.65 5.11
N ILE A 39 -6.19 -23.36 5.29
CA ILE A 39 -5.90 -24.05 6.54
C ILE A 39 -5.71 -23.06 7.68
N VAL A 40 -5.01 -21.95 7.42
CA VAL A 40 -4.68 -20.92 8.41
C VAL A 40 -5.87 -19.99 8.65
N TYR A 41 -6.46 -19.44 7.59
CA TYR A 41 -7.48 -18.40 7.69
C TYR A 41 -8.92 -18.94 7.67
N LYS A 42 -9.10 -20.26 7.52
CA LYS A 42 -10.41 -20.95 7.44
C LYS A 42 -11.35 -20.36 6.38
N SER A 43 -10.78 -19.74 5.36
CA SER A 43 -11.50 -19.04 4.29
C SER A 43 -10.82 -19.28 2.94
N LYS A 44 -11.61 -19.42 1.88
CA LYS A 44 -11.09 -19.67 0.53
C LYS A 44 -10.39 -18.41 -0.02
N PRO A 45 -9.14 -18.51 -0.50
CA PRO A 45 -8.49 -17.36 -1.12
C PRO A 45 -9.20 -17.02 -2.44
N SER A 46 -9.39 -15.73 -2.69
CA SER A 46 -9.68 -15.26 -4.04
C SER A 46 -8.40 -15.35 -4.88
N VAL A 47 -8.52 -15.82 -6.13
CA VAL A 47 -7.43 -15.88 -7.11
C VAL A 47 -7.63 -14.91 -8.28
N LYS A 48 -8.77 -14.19 -8.32
CA LYS A 48 -9.13 -13.28 -9.42
C LYS A 48 -8.14 -12.12 -9.62
N HIS A 49 -7.47 -11.73 -8.54
CA HIS A 49 -6.47 -10.65 -8.55
C HIS A 49 -5.06 -11.14 -8.85
N MET A 50 -4.86 -12.45 -9.08
CA MET A 50 -3.53 -12.97 -9.40
C MET A 50 -3.10 -12.52 -10.79
N ARG A 51 -1.84 -12.14 -10.91
CA ARG A 51 -1.21 -11.62 -12.13
C ARG A 51 0.14 -12.28 -12.36
N VAL A 52 0.60 -12.29 -13.61
CA VAL A 52 1.90 -12.86 -13.99
C VAL A 52 3.02 -11.94 -13.53
N PHE A 53 3.93 -12.46 -12.71
CA PHE A 53 5.10 -11.72 -12.24
C PHE A 53 5.91 -11.13 -13.40
N GLY A 54 6.28 -9.86 -13.28
CA GLY A 54 7.10 -9.16 -14.27
C GLY A 54 6.37 -8.71 -15.52
N CYS A 55 5.05 -8.84 -15.59
CA CYS A 55 4.29 -8.30 -16.70
C CYS A 55 4.29 -6.77 -16.71
N ARG A 56 4.08 -6.19 -17.88
CA ARG A 56 3.94 -4.76 -18.05
C ARG A 56 2.65 -4.27 -17.41
N THR A 57 2.74 -3.14 -16.73
CA THR A 57 1.62 -2.52 -16.02
C THR A 57 1.51 -1.04 -16.35
N TYR A 58 0.30 -0.52 -16.21
CA TYR A 58 0.00 0.90 -16.34
C TYR A 58 -0.67 1.36 -15.05
N ILE A 59 0.06 2.15 -14.27
CA ILE A 59 -0.34 2.66 -12.97
C ILE A 59 -1.18 3.90 -13.20
N LEU A 60 -2.46 3.87 -12.82
CA LEU A 60 -3.37 4.98 -13.07
C LEU A 60 -3.05 6.14 -12.12
N THR A 61 -2.85 7.33 -12.68
CA THR A 61 -2.69 8.56 -11.91
C THR A 61 -4.08 9.06 -11.49
N PRO A 62 -4.35 9.24 -10.18
CA PRO A 62 -5.64 9.76 -9.72
C PRO A 62 -5.96 11.11 -10.36
N LYS A 63 -7.23 11.33 -10.70
CA LYS A 63 -7.68 12.57 -11.38
C LYS A 63 -7.32 13.84 -10.58
N GLU A 64 -7.31 13.76 -9.26
CA GLU A 64 -6.98 14.86 -8.35
C GLU A 64 -5.52 15.32 -8.47
N LYS A 65 -4.62 14.41 -8.87
CA LYS A 65 -3.19 14.69 -9.02
C LYS A 65 -2.81 15.04 -10.46
N ARG A 66 -3.80 15.16 -11.36
CA ARG A 66 -3.62 15.30 -12.80
C ARG A 66 -4.07 16.69 -13.25
N LEU A 67 -3.19 17.45 -13.89
CA LEU A 67 -3.53 18.70 -14.55
C LEU A 67 -4.15 18.45 -15.93
N LYS A 68 -4.75 19.50 -16.51
CA LYS A 68 -5.23 19.46 -17.89
C LYS A 68 -4.02 19.16 -18.78
N TRP A 69 -4.08 18.03 -19.50
CA TRP A 69 -3.04 17.46 -20.38
C TRP A 69 -2.00 16.53 -19.75
N ASP A 70 -2.02 16.30 -18.43
CA ASP A 70 -1.11 15.33 -17.83
C ASP A 70 -1.44 13.89 -18.25
N PRO A 71 -0.42 13.01 -18.34
CA PRO A 71 -0.60 11.60 -18.65
C PRO A 71 -1.56 10.93 -17.65
N LYS A 72 -2.42 10.06 -18.18
CA LYS A 72 -3.43 9.36 -17.36
C LYS A 72 -2.81 8.22 -16.55
N ALA A 73 -1.73 7.62 -17.02
CA ALA A 73 -1.09 6.49 -16.38
C ALA A 73 0.41 6.51 -16.65
N ARG A 74 1.17 5.86 -15.77
CA ARG A 74 2.61 5.66 -15.88
C ARG A 74 2.92 4.19 -16.14
N ALA A 75 3.93 3.93 -16.96
CA ALA A 75 4.35 2.56 -17.24
C ALA A 75 5.12 1.98 -16.04
N GLY A 76 4.88 0.71 -15.75
CA GLY A 76 5.53 -0.01 -14.67
C GLY A 76 5.63 -1.51 -14.92
N ILE A 77 6.22 -2.22 -13.96
CA ILE A 77 6.31 -3.69 -13.96
C ILE A 77 5.68 -4.25 -12.71
N PHE A 78 4.91 -5.33 -12.85
CA PHE A 78 4.34 -6.03 -11.70
C PHE A 78 5.41 -6.80 -10.92
N LEU A 79 5.60 -6.45 -9.65
CA LEU A 79 6.58 -7.09 -8.76
C LEU A 79 5.93 -8.01 -7.73
N GLY A 80 4.71 -7.72 -7.28
CA GLY A 80 4.06 -8.58 -6.30
C GLY A 80 2.84 -7.98 -5.64
N TYR A 81 2.42 -8.61 -4.55
CA TYR A 81 1.21 -8.25 -3.82
C TYR A 81 1.57 -7.52 -2.53
N GLU A 82 0.80 -6.49 -2.19
CA GLU A 82 0.96 -5.80 -0.91
C GLU A 82 0.33 -6.62 0.22
N GLU A 83 0.99 -6.70 1.37
CA GLU A 83 0.51 -7.53 2.51
C GLU A 83 -0.62 -6.87 3.28
N VAL A 84 -0.53 -5.55 3.48
CA VAL A 84 -1.43 -4.79 4.36
C VAL A 84 -2.72 -4.39 3.63
N SER A 85 -2.66 -4.19 2.32
CA SER A 85 -3.77 -3.63 1.54
C SER A 85 -4.04 -4.42 0.26
N LYS A 86 -5.26 -4.28 -0.27
CA LYS A 86 -5.63 -4.80 -1.60
C LYS A 86 -5.00 -3.93 -2.69
N ALA A 87 -3.69 -4.00 -2.81
CA ALA A 87 -2.89 -3.26 -3.77
C ALA A 87 -1.75 -4.15 -4.28
N TYR A 88 -1.08 -3.67 -5.32
CA TYR A 88 0.05 -4.33 -5.95
C TYR A 88 1.33 -3.53 -5.71
N ARG A 89 2.43 -4.25 -5.60
CA ARG A 89 3.79 -3.71 -5.63
C ARG A 89 4.24 -3.68 -7.08
N LEU A 90 4.63 -2.49 -7.54
CA LEU A 90 4.92 -2.22 -8.94
C LEU A 90 6.23 -1.46 -9.01
N TYR A 91 7.08 -1.78 -9.98
CA TYR A 91 8.23 -0.94 -10.28
C TYR A 91 7.80 0.16 -11.25
N ASP A 92 7.92 1.42 -10.85
CA ASP A 92 7.71 2.56 -11.73
C ASP A 92 8.97 2.77 -12.57
N ILE A 93 8.87 2.62 -13.89
CA ILE A 93 10.02 2.67 -14.80
C ILE A 93 10.54 4.11 -14.91
N GLU A 94 9.65 5.10 -14.87
CA GLU A 94 10.01 6.52 -14.99
C GLU A 94 10.65 7.01 -13.68
N ALA A 95 10.09 6.60 -12.54
CA ALA A 95 10.55 7.06 -11.23
C ALA A 95 11.66 6.19 -10.61
N GLY A 96 11.98 5.04 -11.21
CA GLY A 96 13.02 4.12 -10.76
C GLY A 96 12.80 3.54 -9.36
N GLN A 97 11.54 3.39 -8.93
CA GLN A 97 11.22 3.00 -7.55
C GLN A 97 10.01 2.09 -7.47
N VAL A 98 9.94 1.31 -6.38
CA VAL A 98 8.78 0.47 -6.10
C VAL A 98 7.66 1.34 -5.52
N VAL A 99 6.49 1.29 -6.16
CA VAL A 99 5.28 1.98 -5.75
C VAL A 99 4.17 0.98 -5.44
N ILE A 100 3.30 1.34 -4.50
CA ILE A 100 2.13 0.53 -4.14
C ILE A 100 0.89 1.20 -4.74
N SER A 101 0.15 0.47 -5.58
CA SER A 101 -1.09 0.99 -6.16
C SER A 101 -2.13 -0.11 -6.35
N ARG A 102 -3.40 0.26 -6.16
CA ARG A 102 -4.55 -0.60 -6.46
C ARG A 102 -5.01 -0.45 -7.90
N ASP A 103 -4.99 0.78 -8.41
CA ASP A 103 -5.56 1.13 -9.72
C ASP A 103 -4.50 0.94 -10.80
N VAL A 104 -4.48 -0.28 -11.35
CA VAL A 104 -3.44 -0.75 -12.27
C VAL A 104 -4.08 -1.55 -13.40
N ASN A 105 -3.66 -1.28 -14.62
CA ASN A 105 -3.98 -2.13 -15.76
C ASN A 105 -2.80 -3.04 -16.11
N PHE A 106 -3.05 -4.31 -16.41
CA PHE A 106 -2.02 -5.32 -16.65
C PHE A 106 -2.02 -5.74 -18.12
N ASP A 107 -0.85 -5.72 -18.75
CA ASP A 107 -0.60 -6.34 -20.05
C ASP A 107 0.29 -7.58 -19.83
N GLU A 108 -0.36 -8.72 -19.62
CA GLU A 108 0.29 -10.01 -19.36
C GLU A 108 0.97 -10.61 -20.60
N SER A 109 0.85 -9.97 -21.77
CA SER A 109 1.56 -10.37 -22.99
C SER A 109 2.95 -9.72 -23.13
N ALA A 110 3.22 -8.68 -22.35
CA ALA A 110 4.46 -7.90 -22.43
C ALA A 110 5.29 -8.06 -21.16
N PHE A 111 6.59 -8.25 -21.33
CA PHE A 111 7.56 -8.49 -20.26
C PHE A 111 8.83 -7.66 -20.47
N GLY A 112 9.54 -7.40 -19.37
CA GLY A 112 10.79 -6.64 -19.38
C GLY A 112 10.60 -5.12 -19.34
N LEU A 113 11.75 -4.43 -19.29
CA LEU A 113 11.84 -2.97 -19.24
C LEU A 113 11.77 -2.31 -20.62
N SER A 114 11.87 -3.08 -21.71
CA SER A 114 11.92 -2.53 -23.05
C SER A 114 10.61 -1.82 -23.40
N PRO A 115 10.66 -0.58 -23.91
CA PRO A 115 9.59 -0.07 -24.74
C PRO A 115 9.34 -1.11 -25.84
N ARG A 116 8.10 -1.33 -26.25
CA ARG A 116 7.83 -2.19 -27.43
C ARG A 116 8.57 -1.56 -28.61
N ILE A 117 9.74 -2.07 -28.94
CA ILE A 117 10.33 -1.99 -30.27
C ILE A 117 9.67 -3.17 -30.99
N SER A 118 9.07 -2.92 -32.14
CA SER A 118 8.59 -3.99 -33.03
C SER A 118 9.70 -5.02 -33.24
N ASP A 119 9.34 -6.28 -33.49
CA ASP A 119 10.25 -7.43 -33.59
C ASP A 119 11.28 -7.36 -34.76
N GLU A 120 11.62 -6.17 -35.29
CA GLU A 120 12.53 -5.97 -36.42
C GLU A 120 13.95 -5.49 -36.03
N ASP A 121 14.22 -5.13 -34.77
CA ASP A 121 15.52 -4.51 -34.38
C ASP A 121 16.31 -5.29 -33.31
N VAL A 122 16.32 -6.62 -33.36
CA VAL A 122 17.18 -7.46 -32.48
C VAL A 122 18.26 -8.18 -33.28
N ASP A 123 19.18 -7.40 -33.83
CA ASP A 123 20.57 -7.80 -34.03
C ASP A 123 21.44 -6.71 -33.37
N ASP A 124 22.54 -7.12 -32.71
CA ASP A 124 23.57 -6.27 -32.09
C ASP A 124 23.36 -5.74 -30.67
N LEU A 125 23.16 -6.64 -29.70
CA LEU A 125 23.75 -6.41 -28.36
C LEU A 125 24.60 -7.62 -27.96
N ASP A 126 25.89 -7.52 -28.24
CA ASP A 126 26.95 -8.39 -27.72
C ASP A 126 26.91 -8.42 -26.19
N VAL A 127 26.72 -9.62 -25.63
CA VAL A 127 26.55 -9.85 -24.18
C VAL A 127 27.89 -10.13 -23.48
N ASP A 128 29.02 -10.04 -24.18
CA ASP A 128 30.29 -10.64 -23.75
C ASP A 128 31.33 -9.67 -23.16
N SER A 129 30.95 -8.51 -22.63
CA SER A 129 31.94 -7.58 -22.02
C SER A 129 31.52 -6.92 -20.71
N LEU A 130 30.87 -7.66 -19.81
CA LEU A 130 30.80 -7.26 -18.40
C LEU A 130 31.86 -8.05 -17.61
N ASP A 131 33.08 -7.49 -17.58
CA ASP A 131 34.11 -7.88 -16.63
C ASP A 131 33.59 -7.69 -15.20
N ILE A 132 33.34 -8.79 -14.51
CA ILE A 132 33.01 -8.81 -13.09
C ILE A 132 34.33 -8.82 -12.32
N ASP A 133 34.81 -7.64 -11.95
CA ASP A 133 35.86 -7.53 -10.94
C ASP A 133 35.27 -7.89 -9.56
N ASP A 134 35.74 -9.01 -9.03
CA ASP A 134 35.53 -9.52 -7.68
C ASP A 134 36.31 -8.64 -6.68
N ASP A 135 35.58 -7.85 -5.87
CA ASP A 135 36.10 -7.12 -4.71
C ASP A 135 35.07 -7.19 -3.57
N GLY A 136 35.58 -7.38 -2.35
CA GLY A 136 34.86 -7.84 -1.16
C GLY A 136 33.88 -6.87 -0.50
N PRO A 137 33.43 -7.16 0.72
CA PRO A 137 32.11 -6.76 1.18
C PRO A 137 32.04 -5.29 1.60
N ARG A 138 31.25 -4.49 0.88
CA ARG A 138 30.80 -3.17 1.34
C ARG A 138 29.65 -3.32 2.34
N GLN A 139 29.91 -2.93 3.59
CA GLN A 139 28.89 -2.55 4.56
C GLN A 139 28.09 -1.37 3.99
N THR A 140 26.82 -1.59 3.65
CA THR A 140 25.86 -0.50 3.45
C THR A 140 24.87 -0.49 4.60
N GLU A 141 25.07 0.46 5.51
CA GLU A 141 24.12 0.79 6.58
C GLU A 141 22.79 1.30 5.97
N TYR A 142 21.71 0.62 6.31
CA TYR A 142 20.34 1.01 6.02
C TYR A 142 19.82 1.92 7.14
N LYS A 143 19.66 3.23 6.87
CA LYS A 143 18.95 4.15 7.77
C LYS A 143 17.46 3.83 7.77
N GLN A 144 17.02 3.07 8.77
CA GLN A 144 15.60 2.95 9.13
C GLN A 144 15.13 4.23 9.81
N THR A 145 14.29 5.03 9.15
CA THR A 145 13.52 6.09 9.82
C THR A 145 12.26 5.49 10.44
N GLY A 146 12.37 5.05 11.70
CA GLY A 146 11.26 4.57 12.51
C GLY A 146 11.19 5.31 13.85
N LYS A 147 10.27 6.27 13.93
CA LYS A 147 9.98 7.10 15.11
C LYS A 147 9.33 6.24 16.21
N ARG A 148 10.01 6.04 17.35
CA ARG A 148 9.37 5.66 18.63
C ARG A 148 9.93 6.56 19.73
N LYS A 149 9.09 7.48 20.23
CA LYS A 149 9.36 8.23 21.46
C LYS A 149 8.93 7.36 22.64
N SER A 150 9.86 7.07 23.55
CA SER A 150 9.57 6.69 24.92
C SER A 150 10.48 7.48 25.88
N ARG A 151 9.87 7.85 27.01
CA ARG A 151 10.26 8.76 28.11
C ARG A 151 11.46 8.25 28.96
N PRO A 152 12.21 9.15 29.65
CA PRO A 152 12.17 9.27 31.14
C PRO A 152 12.21 10.77 31.62
N SER A 153 11.51 11.24 32.69
CA SER A 153 11.86 11.28 34.16
C SER A 153 13.25 11.90 34.45
N ASP A 154 13.51 12.92 35.29
CA ASP A 154 12.81 13.64 36.39
C ASP A 154 13.47 15.04 36.64
N GLU A 155 12.73 15.95 37.32
CA GLU A 155 13.13 17.07 38.26
C GLU A 155 14.10 18.18 37.74
N ASP A 156 14.00 19.50 38.01
CA ASP A 156 13.46 20.27 39.14
C ASP A 156 13.29 21.79 38.82
N GLU A 157 12.35 22.42 39.53
CA GLU A 157 12.38 23.77 40.14
C GLU A 157 12.36 25.12 39.35
N ALA A 158 11.26 25.85 39.64
CA ALA A 158 11.06 27.31 39.78
C ALA A 158 11.22 28.30 38.60
N THR A 159 10.10 28.95 38.24
CA THR A 159 10.13 30.35 37.79
C THR A 159 8.91 31.12 38.30
N ARG A 160 9.19 32.18 39.08
CA ARG A 160 8.23 33.19 39.56
C ARG A 160 7.80 34.12 38.41
N ARG A 161 6.54 34.60 38.51
CA ARG A 161 5.84 35.55 37.61
C ARG A 161 6.54 36.92 37.52
N PRO A 162 6.18 37.72 36.49
CA PRO A 162 5.42 38.95 36.80
C PRO A 162 4.18 39.20 35.92
N HIS A 163 3.29 40.02 36.47
CA HIS A 163 1.96 40.41 36.01
C HIS A 163 1.96 41.42 34.84
N THR A 164 0.88 41.43 34.05
CA THR A 164 0.45 42.56 33.20
C THR A 164 -1.10 42.60 33.19
N PRO A 165 -1.76 43.77 33.28
CA PRO A 165 -3.18 43.88 33.64
C PRO A 165 -4.17 43.78 32.47
N GLU A 166 -5.41 43.39 32.80
CA GLU A 166 -6.59 43.21 31.94
C GLU A 166 -7.26 44.52 31.48
N PRO A 167 -8.11 44.43 30.43
CA PRO A 167 -9.40 45.12 30.48
C PRO A 167 -10.61 44.24 30.07
N VAL A 168 -11.57 44.15 31.00
CA VAL A 168 -13.05 44.17 30.90
C VAL A 168 -13.78 43.40 29.76
N GLN A 169 -14.25 42.21 30.14
CA GLN A 169 -15.52 41.49 29.92
C GLN A 169 -16.56 41.94 28.87
N SER A 170 -16.94 40.97 28.02
CA SER A 170 -18.33 40.74 27.58
C SER A 170 -18.62 39.23 27.61
N GLU A 171 -19.51 38.79 28.51
CA GLU A 171 -19.91 37.38 28.69
C GLU A 171 -20.75 36.84 27.51
N PRO A 172 -20.53 35.60 27.04
CA PRO A 172 -21.52 34.88 26.24
C PRO A 172 -22.41 34.01 27.14
N THR A 173 -23.72 34.10 26.92
CA THR A 173 -24.79 33.40 27.64
C THR A 173 -24.73 31.86 27.52
N PRO A 174 -25.15 31.12 28.57
CA PRO A 174 -25.16 29.66 28.55
C PRO A 174 -26.33 29.11 27.71
N ILE A 175 -26.03 28.15 26.83
CA ILE A 175 -27.01 27.43 26.02
C ILE A 175 -27.63 26.31 26.86
N THR A 176 -28.88 26.49 27.27
CA THR A 176 -29.67 25.49 28.01
C THR A 176 -30.15 24.38 27.07
N PRO A 177 -30.01 23.08 27.41
CA PRO A 177 -30.59 22.00 26.61
C PRO A 177 -32.13 21.94 26.76
N PRO A 178 -32.88 21.52 25.72
CA PRO A 178 -34.34 21.51 25.76
C PRO A 178 -34.89 20.45 26.72
N ARG A 179 -35.87 20.86 27.54
CA ARG A 179 -36.58 20.07 28.53
C ARG A 179 -37.59 19.14 27.85
N ILE A 180 -37.43 17.83 28.04
CA ILE A 180 -38.40 16.80 27.64
C ILE A 180 -39.62 16.92 28.56
N THR A 181 -40.78 17.26 28.00
CA THR A 181 -42.07 17.21 28.70
C THR A 181 -42.67 15.80 28.60
N PRO A 182 -43.12 15.19 29.71
CA PRO A 182 -43.80 13.91 29.65
C PRO A 182 -45.20 14.06 29.01
N LEU A 183 -45.56 13.10 28.15
CA LEU A 183 -46.87 13.01 27.50
C LEU A 183 -47.95 12.75 28.56
N SER A 184 -48.96 13.62 28.59
CA SER A 184 -50.16 13.48 29.42
C SER A 184 -51.03 12.32 28.90
N ILE A 185 -51.12 11.25 29.67
CA ILE A 185 -52.10 10.17 29.46
C ILE A 185 -53.46 10.68 29.94
N THR A 186 -54.38 10.90 29.01
CA THR A 186 -55.80 11.16 29.31
C THR A 186 -56.48 9.84 29.71
N PRO A 187 -57.23 9.79 30.83
CA PRO A 187 -58.02 8.61 31.17
C PRO A 187 -59.29 8.52 30.29
N PRO A 188 -59.74 7.31 29.90
CA PRO A 188 -61.01 7.16 29.21
C PRO A 188 -62.18 7.38 30.17
N VAL A 189 -63.13 8.21 29.73
CA VAL A 189 -64.47 8.36 30.34
C VAL A 189 -65.23 7.04 30.16
N GLY A 190 -65.73 6.51 31.28
CA GLY A 190 -66.50 5.28 31.32
C GLY A 190 -67.86 5.38 30.62
N THR A 191 -68.32 4.24 30.10
CA THR A 191 -69.73 4.02 29.74
C THR A 191 -70.26 2.87 30.59
N ARG A 192 -71.22 3.23 31.46
CA ARG A 192 -72.29 2.47 32.12
C ARG A 192 -72.30 0.93 32.03
N LEU A 193 -72.46 0.28 33.19
CA LEU A 193 -73.79 -0.15 33.68
C LEU A 193 -73.94 0.24 35.15
#